data_AF-A0A9P8SCD2-F1
#
_entry.id   AF-A0A9P8SCD2-F1
#
_cell.length_a   1.000
_cell.length_b   1.000
_cell.length_c   1.000
_cell.angle_alpha   90.00
_cell.angle_beta   90.00
_cell.angle_gamma   90.00
#
_symmetry.space_group_name_H-M   'P 1'
#
loop_
_entity.id
_entity.type
_entity.pdbx_description
1 polymer ?
#
loop_
_entity_poly.entity_id
_entity_poly.type
_entity_poly.pdbx_seq_one_letter_code
_entity_poly.pdbx_strand_id
1 'polypeptide(L)'
;MSEEHQSRLGTDDYLFSTGITHLRLSYNRLSAPGIQKLLRISGGYIEDLACDSMPLLPNVGTYRKAWPPKSNLDGILGAAHLFRPVFSSNLRVLRIHHSLVTNIPSLQMVGLSSLARLFLAETAILRRVERAYPQTFTPDMNPRLLSLTLTCLPRRSSGPLISRLLQFLKLLAIQERGIQDALLSASTRRSPGVLQGLRHLRLEFEPDSMEEGFSTSEDLDPEELMNSGEKVFSFFEDERMESWSRSRARHMLHSKRVAVHSPAAVDNQASGSDRDNPEFVTYDADWSGDRFSIPVWAGPSDPDAPEVLKDYRRLVLERHVRDGVGPASPAQILAGAPSRSFIFHVAWSAAVMPSDLRPPTRGELAGMSDVLDELKTYRLNGRANYMHHKELAQMAGRHVSLGETHFFWTGRLEVSTEATLPLAQSSQYWR
;
A
#
# COMPACT_ATOMS: atom_id res chain seq x y z
N MET A 1 13.25 -36.13 54.29
CA MET A 1 12.25 -35.11 54.67
C MET A 1 12.92 -33.76 54.54
N SER A 2 12.46 -32.79 53.78
CA SER A 2 11.65 -32.75 52.56
C SER A 2 12.14 -31.50 51.84
N GLU A 3 12.27 -31.60 50.53
CA GLU A 3 12.57 -30.50 49.62
C GLU A 3 11.44 -29.46 49.66
N GLU A 4 11.76 -28.17 49.84
CA GLU A 4 10.88 -27.07 49.45
C GLU A 4 11.74 -25.84 49.16
N HIS A 5 12.37 -25.82 47.98
CA HIS A 5 12.92 -24.61 47.35
C HIS A 5 13.06 -24.84 45.84
N GLN A 6 11.96 -25.06 45.13
CA GLN A 6 11.88 -24.84 43.67
C GLN A 6 10.43 -24.95 43.17
N SER A 7 10.17 -24.25 42.06
CA SER A 7 8.94 -24.21 41.24
C SER A 7 7.73 -23.42 41.75
N ARG A 8 7.77 -22.08 41.58
CA ARG A 8 6.57 -21.25 41.31
C ARG A 8 6.81 -20.13 40.29
N LEU A 9 7.61 -20.41 39.26
CA LEU A 9 7.74 -19.55 38.08
C LEU A 9 7.62 -20.45 36.86
N GLY A 10 6.42 -20.55 36.28
CA GLY A 10 6.18 -21.45 35.16
C GLY A 10 4.72 -21.68 34.84
N THR A 11 3.89 -20.64 34.89
CA THR A 11 2.55 -20.69 34.29
C THR A 11 2.23 -19.30 33.73
N ASP A 12 2.06 -19.26 32.41
CA ASP A 12 1.29 -18.27 31.64
C ASP A 12 1.97 -17.06 30.99
N ASP A 13 3.30 -17.03 30.79
CA ASP A 13 3.90 -15.96 29.96
C ASP A 13 3.50 -16.03 28.47
N TYR A 14 3.10 -17.21 27.97
CA TYR A 14 2.60 -17.38 26.58
C TYR A 14 1.13 -16.96 26.39
N LEU A 15 0.35 -16.80 27.47
CA LEU A 15 -1.02 -16.28 27.40
C LEU A 15 -1.05 -14.74 27.31
N PHE A 16 0.08 -14.08 27.55
CA PHE A 16 0.26 -12.64 27.44
C PHE A 16 1.29 -12.29 26.36
N SER A 17 1.13 -12.83 25.15
CA SER A 17 1.88 -12.30 24.01
C SER A 17 1.52 -10.82 23.83
N THR A 18 2.39 -9.94 24.35
CA THR A 18 2.34 -8.48 24.21
C THR A 18 2.79 -8.10 22.81
N GLY A 19 2.01 -8.54 21.81
CA GLY A 19 2.23 -8.15 20.41
C GLY A 19 1.95 -6.67 20.21
N ILE A 20 2.72 -6.01 19.35
CA ILE A 20 2.44 -4.63 18.95
C ILE A 20 1.12 -4.60 18.19
N THR A 21 0.12 -3.92 18.74
CA THR A 21 -1.22 -3.77 18.14
C THR A 21 -1.36 -2.49 17.32
N HIS A 22 -0.69 -1.42 17.72
CA HIS A 22 -0.77 -0.11 17.05
C HIS A 22 0.63 0.33 16.64
N LEU A 23 0.82 0.60 15.35
CA LEU A 23 2.14 0.92 14.82
C LEU A 23 2.07 2.03 13.76
N ARG A 24 2.71 3.16 14.07
CA ARG A 24 2.82 4.31 13.18
C ARG A 24 4.25 4.45 12.67
N LEU A 25 4.39 4.32 11.36
CA LEU A 25 5.63 4.29 10.60
C LEU A 25 5.65 5.36 9.50
N SER A 26 4.77 6.34 9.58
CA SER A 26 4.77 7.50 8.69
C SER A 26 6.06 8.31 8.88
N TYR A 27 6.51 8.99 7.82
CA TYR A 27 7.70 9.87 7.83
C TYR A 27 9.02 9.19 8.20
N ASN A 28 9.15 7.89 7.92
CA ASN A 28 10.42 7.19 8.00
C ASN A 28 10.95 6.84 6.60
N ARG A 29 12.04 6.06 6.55
CA ARG A 29 12.64 5.57 5.28
C ARG A 29 12.58 4.05 5.17
N LEU A 30 11.63 3.42 5.85
CA LEU A 30 11.38 1.99 5.69
C LEU A 30 10.85 1.75 4.28
N SER A 31 11.46 0.81 3.57
CA SER A 31 11.04 0.45 2.22
C SER A 31 9.82 -0.47 2.25
N ALA A 32 9.11 -0.59 1.13
CA ALA A 32 8.02 -1.53 0.98
C ALA A 32 8.40 -2.97 1.38
N PRO A 33 9.56 -3.55 0.97
CA PRO A 33 10.01 -4.85 1.49
C PRO A 33 10.17 -4.90 3.01
N GLY A 34 10.55 -3.79 3.65
CA GLY A 34 10.61 -3.66 5.11
C GLY A 34 9.23 -3.78 5.76
N ILE A 35 8.24 -3.06 5.23
CA ILE A 35 6.84 -3.17 5.70
C ILE A 35 6.28 -4.57 5.45
N GLN A 36 6.58 -5.17 4.29
CA GLN A 36 6.17 -6.55 4.00
C GLN A 36 6.80 -7.55 4.96
N LYS A 37 8.08 -7.38 5.31
CA LYS A 37 8.76 -8.24 6.30
C LYS A 37 8.12 -8.07 7.69
N LEU A 38 7.86 -6.84 8.10
CA LEU A 38 7.18 -6.51 9.36
C LEU A 38 5.82 -7.21 9.47
N LEU A 39 4.98 -7.14 8.44
CA LEU A 39 3.68 -7.82 8.43
C LEU A 39 3.79 -9.35 8.56
N ARG A 40 4.86 -9.96 8.02
CA ARG A 40 5.08 -11.41 8.13
C ARG A 40 5.53 -11.83 9.53
N ILE A 41 6.31 -11.01 10.22
CA ILE A 41 6.84 -11.33 11.55
C ILE A 41 5.93 -10.86 12.69
N SER A 42 4.95 -9.99 12.42
CA SER A 42 4.05 -9.44 13.44
C SER A 42 3.01 -10.45 13.95
N GLY A 43 2.93 -11.65 13.37
CA GLY A 43 2.01 -12.71 13.82
C GLY A 43 0.53 -12.34 13.73
N GLY A 44 0.16 -11.29 12.98
CA GLY A 44 -1.20 -10.80 12.88
C GLY A 44 -1.71 -9.99 14.08
N TYR A 45 -0.83 -9.61 15.02
CA TYR A 45 -1.22 -8.81 16.20
C TYR A 45 -1.56 -7.35 15.88
N ILE A 46 -1.12 -6.84 14.74
CA ILE A 46 -1.35 -5.43 14.35
C ILE A 46 -2.84 -5.21 14.03
N GLU A 47 -3.44 -4.28 14.76
CA GLU A 47 -4.81 -3.79 14.62
C GLU A 47 -4.86 -2.45 13.85
N ASP A 48 -3.91 -1.56 14.11
CA ASP A 48 -3.75 -0.26 13.47
C ASP A 48 -2.34 -0.13 12.88
N LEU A 49 -2.26 0.03 11.57
CA LEU A 49 -1.02 0.28 10.85
C LEU A 49 -1.11 1.60 10.06
N ALA A 50 -0.18 2.51 10.32
CA ALA A 50 0.02 3.71 9.52
C ALA A 50 1.41 3.75 8.88
N CYS A 51 1.47 3.88 7.56
CA CYS A 51 2.69 4.10 6.80
C CYS A 51 2.37 4.87 5.51
N ASP A 52 2.46 6.20 5.59
CA ASP A 52 1.97 7.12 4.56
C ASP A 52 2.72 6.95 3.23
N SER A 53 4.05 6.93 3.30
CA SER A 53 4.90 6.75 2.13
C SER A 53 6.08 5.87 2.49
N MET A 54 6.54 5.10 1.50
CA MET A 54 7.65 4.17 1.64
C MET A 54 8.36 4.05 0.29
N PRO A 55 9.70 4.10 0.25
CA PRO A 55 10.44 3.75 -0.96
C PRO A 55 10.09 2.32 -1.41
N LEU A 56 9.81 2.13 -2.69
CA LEU A 56 9.50 0.82 -3.27
C LEU A 56 10.66 -0.16 -3.01
N LEU A 57 11.89 0.34 -3.07
CA LEU A 57 13.12 -0.41 -2.79
C LEU A 57 13.99 0.30 -1.75
N PRO A 58 14.82 -0.44 -0.99
CA PRO A 58 15.75 0.16 -0.04
C PRO A 58 16.66 1.21 -0.69
N ASN A 59 16.97 2.28 0.03
CA ASN A 59 17.81 3.38 -0.47
C ASN A 59 19.29 3.02 -0.73
N VAL A 60 19.63 1.74 -0.77
CA VAL A 60 20.95 1.20 -1.04
C VAL A 60 20.77 -0.06 -1.89
N GLY A 61 21.59 -0.22 -2.93
CA GLY A 61 21.52 -1.41 -3.77
C GLY A 61 22.10 -1.19 -5.17
N THR A 62 22.56 -2.28 -5.79
CA THR A 62 23.14 -2.30 -7.14
C THR A 62 22.13 -1.97 -8.23
N TYR A 63 20.84 -2.25 -7.98
CA TYR A 63 19.71 -1.98 -8.88
C TYR A 63 19.63 -0.53 -9.35
N ARG A 64 20.11 0.42 -8.54
CA ARG A 64 20.10 1.86 -8.87
C ARG A 64 20.88 2.21 -10.13
N LYS A 65 21.88 1.40 -10.50
CA LYS A 65 22.65 1.60 -11.73
C LYS A 65 21.83 1.27 -12.99
N ALA A 66 20.71 0.57 -12.84
CA ALA A 66 19.80 0.23 -13.93
C ALA A 66 18.62 1.21 -14.06
N TRP A 67 18.38 2.03 -13.04
CA TRP A 67 17.33 3.06 -13.07
C TRP A 67 17.84 4.37 -13.69
N PRO A 68 16.94 5.21 -14.23
CA PRO A 68 17.30 6.57 -14.61
C PRO A 68 17.99 7.32 -13.45
N PRO A 69 19.02 8.15 -13.73
CA PRO A 69 19.76 8.84 -12.67
C PRO A 69 18.85 9.70 -11.79
N LYS A 70 19.08 9.68 -10.47
CA LYS A 70 18.31 10.46 -9.48
C LYS A 70 16.79 10.20 -9.55
N SER A 71 16.38 9.00 -9.96
CA SER A 71 15.00 8.54 -9.89
C SER A 71 14.78 7.62 -8.68
N ASN A 72 13.56 7.65 -8.15
CA ASN A 72 13.06 6.72 -7.16
C ASN A 72 11.56 6.47 -7.35
N LEU A 73 11.08 5.33 -6.88
CA LEU A 73 9.65 5.04 -6.77
C LEU A 73 9.29 4.90 -5.30
N ASP A 74 8.16 5.48 -4.93
CA ASP A 74 7.54 5.31 -3.63
C ASP A 74 6.19 4.59 -3.80
N GLY A 75 5.85 3.78 -2.80
CA GLY A 75 4.63 3.00 -2.75
C GLY A 75 4.87 1.53 -2.44
N ILE A 76 3.77 0.81 -2.29
CA ILE A 76 3.71 -0.62 -2.01
C ILE A 76 3.03 -1.34 -3.19
N LEU A 77 3.74 -2.27 -3.82
CA LEU A 77 3.27 -3.04 -4.97
C LEU A 77 3.30 -4.54 -4.67
N GLY A 78 2.34 -5.30 -5.18
CA GLY A 78 2.27 -6.76 -5.02
C GLY A 78 2.03 -7.28 -3.59
N ALA A 79 1.82 -6.38 -2.62
CA ALA A 79 1.70 -6.74 -1.21
C ALA A 79 0.27 -7.04 -0.75
N ALA A 80 -0.74 -6.95 -1.63
CA ALA A 80 -2.16 -7.12 -1.29
C ALA A 80 -2.44 -8.40 -0.48
N HIS A 81 -1.73 -9.49 -0.80
CA HIS A 81 -1.83 -10.77 -0.09
C HIS A 81 -1.48 -10.71 1.40
N LEU A 82 -0.60 -9.79 1.82
CA LEU A 82 -0.18 -9.63 3.22
C LEU A 82 -1.23 -8.94 4.09
N PHE A 83 -2.19 -8.27 3.47
CA PHE A 83 -3.31 -7.65 4.19
C PHE A 83 -4.46 -8.63 4.41
N ARG A 84 -4.40 -9.86 3.87
CA ARG A 84 -5.41 -10.90 4.11
C ARG A 84 -5.35 -11.39 5.55
N PRO A 85 -6.46 -11.90 6.12
CA PRO A 85 -6.53 -12.39 7.50
C PRO A 85 -5.48 -13.45 7.87
N VAL A 86 -4.90 -14.17 6.91
CA VAL A 86 -3.82 -15.14 7.16
C VAL A 86 -2.54 -14.48 7.68
N PHE A 87 -2.25 -13.23 7.29
CA PHE A 87 -1.10 -12.47 7.77
C PHE A 87 -1.50 -11.32 8.70
N SER A 88 -2.60 -10.64 8.36
CA SER A 88 -3.11 -9.47 9.05
C SER A 88 -4.48 -9.77 9.68
N SER A 89 -4.49 -10.73 10.61
CA SER A 89 -5.71 -11.27 11.20
C SER A 89 -6.48 -10.22 12.02
N ASN A 90 -5.80 -9.38 12.79
CA ASN A 90 -6.47 -8.38 13.65
C ASN A 90 -6.55 -6.98 13.04
N LEU A 91 -6.05 -6.79 11.82
CA LEU A 91 -5.97 -5.47 11.18
C LEU A 91 -7.39 -4.89 10.93
N ARG A 92 -7.64 -3.72 11.50
CA ARG A 92 -8.91 -2.98 11.44
C ARG A 92 -8.75 -1.58 10.85
N VAL A 93 -7.60 -0.95 11.05
CA VAL A 93 -7.30 0.40 10.55
C VAL A 93 -6.00 0.34 9.76
N LEU A 94 -6.05 0.82 8.52
CA LEU A 94 -4.89 0.88 7.65
C LEU A 94 -4.77 2.26 7.01
N ARG A 95 -3.65 2.93 7.25
CA ARG A 95 -3.24 4.13 6.53
C ARG A 95 -2.01 3.79 5.69
N ILE A 96 -2.12 3.89 4.38
CA ILE A 96 -1.08 3.41 3.46
C ILE A 96 -1.08 4.17 2.14
N HIS A 97 0.05 4.12 1.44
CA HIS A 97 0.19 4.67 0.10
C HIS A 97 -0.87 4.13 -0.87
N HIS A 98 -1.46 5.00 -1.69
CA HIS A 98 -2.57 4.68 -2.59
C HIS A 98 -2.27 3.53 -3.58
N SER A 99 -0.99 3.32 -3.91
CA SER A 99 -0.54 2.26 -4.81
C SER A 99 -0.99 0.85 -4.40
N LEU A 100 -1.32 0.62 -3.12
CA LEU A 100 -1.89 -0.66 -2.67
C LEU A 100 -3.17 -1.02 -3.44
N VAL A 101 -3.99 0.00 -3.74
CA VAL A 101 -5.27 -0.12 -4.43
C VAL A 101 -5.13 0.19 -5.91
N THR A 102 -4.32 1.18 -6.27
CA THR A 102 -4.26 1.68 -7.65
C THR A 102 -3.17 1.03 -8.50
N ASN A 103 -2.19 0.35 -7.89
CA ASN A 103 -0.95 -0.11 -8.53
C ASN A 103 -0.11 1.01 -9.17
N ILE A 104 -0.43 2.28 -8.93
CA ILE A 104 0.34 3.41 -9.45
C ILE A 104 1.32 3.85 -8.36
N PRO A 105 2.64 3.69 -8.53
CA PRO A 105 3.62 4.21 -7.60
C PRO A 105 3.82 5.72 -7.81
N SER A 106 4.37 6.39 -6.81
CA SER A 106 4.78 7.80 -6.92
C SER A 106 6.20 7.90 -7.47
N LEU A 107 6.37 8.60 -8.59
CA LEU A 107 7.67 8.80 -9.22
C LEU A 107 8.36 10.05 -8.65
N GLN A 108 9.54 9.86 -8.08
CA GLN A 108 10.46 10.93 -7.72
C GLN A 108 11.58 10.98 -8.75
N MET A 109 11.76 12.09 -9.45
CA MET A 109 12.86 12.25 -10.39
C MET A 109 13.26 13.72 -10.52
N VAL A 110 14.55 13.99 -10.31
CA VAL A 110 15.12 15.32 -10.46
C VAL A 110 15.12 15.73 -11.93
N GLY A 111 14.65 16.95 -12.23
CA GLY A 111 14.60 17.49 -13.59
C GLY A 111 13.25 17.34 -14.28
N LEU A 112 12.26 16.69 -13.66
CA LEU A 112 10.87 16.69 -14.12
C LEU A 112 9.96 17.52 -13.20
N SER A 113 8.99 18.20 -13.81
CA SER A 113 7.87 18.83 -13.08
C SER A 113 7.04 17.77 -12.34
N SER A 114 6.33 18.18 -11.29
CA SER A 114 5.43 17.29 -10.53
C SER A 114 4.40 16.64 -11.46
N LEU A 115 3.75 17.44 -12.32
CA LEU A 115 2.77 16.95 -13.28
C LEU A 115 3.35 15.92 -14.28
N ALA A 116 4.59 16.13 -14.75
CA ALA A 116 5.27 15.17 -15.62
C ALA A 116 5.56 13.83 -14.92
N ARG A 117 5.87 13.86 -13.62
CA ARG A 117 6.08 12.63 -12.84
C ARG A 117 4.78 11.85 -12.69
N LEU A 118 3.66 12.53 -12.42
CA LEU A 118 2.33 11.93 -12.34
C LEU A 118 1.95 11.26 -13.68
N PHE A 119 2.12 11.99 -14.78
CA PHE A 119 1.85 11.47 -16.12
C PHE A 119 2.66 10.20 -16.42
N LEU A 120 3.97 10.20 -16.13
CA LEU A 120 4.85 9.06 -16.39
C LEU A 120 4.57 7.86 -15.49
N ALA A 121 4.15 8.10 -14.23
CA ALA A 121 3.73 7.02 -13.34
C ALA A 121 2.56 6.23 -13.95
N GLU A 122 1.59 6.91 -14.55
CA GLU A 122 0.42 6.29 -15.17
C GLU A 122 0.67 5.74 -16.58
N THR A 123 1.49 6.39 -17.40
CA THR A 123 1.63 6.05 -18.83
C THR A 123 2.82 5.14 -19.13
N ALA A 124 3.93 5.27 -18.40
CA ALA A 124 5.16 4.52 -18.65
C ALA A 124 5.39 3.40 -17.62
N ILE A 125 5.11 3.67 -16.34
CA ILE A 125 5.42 2.73 -15.25
C ILE A 125 4.26 1.76 -14.99
N LEU A 126 3.01 2.26 -14.93
CA LEU A 126 1.84 1.45 -14.57
C LEU A 126 1.72 0.18 -15.42
N ARG A 127 1.89 0.26 -16.75
CA ARG A 127 1.82 -0.91 -17.63
C ARG A 127 2.81 -2.01 -17.20
N ARG A 128 4.02 -1.64 -16.75
CA ARG A 128 5.02 -2.61 -16.27
C ARG A 128 4.62 -3.16 -14.92
N VAL A 129 4.09 -2.31 -14.04
CA VAL A 129 3.56 -2.72 -12.72
C VAL A 129 2.41 -3.71 -12.87
N GLU A 130 1.44 -3.46 -13.75
CA GLU A 130 0.31 -4.37 -13.99
C GLU A 130 0.75 -5.74 -14.51
N ARG A 131 1.84 -5.79 -15.29
CA ARG A 131 2.44 -7.04 -15.76
C ARG A 131 3.22 -7.77 -14.67
N ALA A 132 3.87 -7.05 -13.76
CA ALA A 132 4.65 -7.63 -12.65
C ALA A 132 3.79 -7.99 -11.43
N TYR A 133 2.67 -7.28 -11.24
CA TYR A 133 1.79 -7.33 -10.08
C TYR A 133 0.32 -7.17 -10.49
N PRO A 134 -0.26 -8.15 -11.20
CA PRO A 134 -1.63 -8.06 -11.75
C PRO A 134 -2.74 -7.96 -10.70
N GLN A 135 -2.45 -8.24 -9.44
CA GLN A 135 -3.42 -8.20 -8.33
C GLN A 135 -3.23 -6.95 -7.48
N THR A 136 -4.28 -6.15 -7.34
CA THR A 136 -4.40 -5.04 -6.37
C THR A 136 -5.16 -5.48 -5.12
N PHE A 137 -5.10 -4.69 -4.06
CA PHE A 137 -5.96 -4.90 -2.90
C PHE A 137 -7.43 -4.61 -3.24
N THR A 138 -8.33 -5.48 -2.78
CA THR A 138 -9.78 -5.27 -2.84
C THR A 138 -10.37 -5.39 -1.43
N PRO A 139 -11.51 -4.74 -1.15
CA PRO A 139 -12.10 -4.73 0.20
C PRO A 139 -12.32 -6.13 0.79
N ASP A 140 -12.72 -7.10 -0.04
CA ASP A 140 -12.98 -8.48 0.39
C ASP A 140 -11.71 -9.29 0.68
N MET A 141 -10.52 -8.78 0.35
CA MET A 141 -9.28 -9.43 0.77
C MET A 141 -9.12 -9.41 2.29
N ASN A 142 -9.69 -8.41 2.97
CA ASN A 142 -9.75 -8.38 4.42
C ASN A 142 -11.10 -7.82 4.92
N PRO A 143 -12.09 -8.68 5.18
CA PRO A 143 -13.41 -8.25 5.67
C PRO A 143 -13.38 -7.73 7.12
N ARG A 144 -12.23 -7.78 7.82
CA ARG A 144 -12.05 -7.19 9.16
C ARG A 144 -11.58 -5.74 9.11
N LEU A 145 -11.09 -5.28 7.97
CA LEU A 145 -10.65 -3.91 7.77
C LEU A 145 -11.88 -2.99 7.81
N LEU A 146 -11.94 -2.10 8.80
CA LEU A 146 -13.04 -1.17 9.02
C LEU A 146 -12.73 0.21 8.42
N SER A 147 -11.47 0.63 8.49
CA SER A 147 -11.01 1.93 8.00
C SER A 147 -9.77 1.83 7.13
N LEU A 148 -9.80 2.50 5.99
CA LEU A 148 -8.69 2.62 5.05
C LEU A 148 -8.44 4.09 4.73
N THR A 149 -7.21 4.53 4.90
CA THR A 149 -6.75 5.83 4.41
C THR A 149 -5.74 5.62 3.31
N LEU A 150 -6.07 6.12 2.11
CA LEU A 150 -5.16 6.14 0.96
C LEU A 150 -4.45 7.49 0.95
N THR A 151 -3.13 7.44 1.03
CA THR A 151 -2.25 8.61 1.14
C THR A 151 -1.46 8.82 -0.16
N CYS A 152 -0.89 10.04 -0.30
CA CYS A 152 -0.12 10.47 -1.48
C CYS A 152 -0.93 10.38 -2.78
N LEU A 153 -2.25 10.65 -2.75
CA LEU A 153 -3.06 10.60 -3.96
C LEU A 153 -2.77 11.80 -4.87
N PRO A 154 -2.42 11.58 -6.15
CA PRO A 154 -2.29 12.68 -7.09
C PRO A 154 -3.61 13.42 -7.32
N ARG A 155 -3.57 14.76 -7.38
CA ARG A 155 -4.71 15.61 -7.75
C ARG A 155 -5.08 15.50 -9.23
N ARG A 156 -4.10 15.19 -10.09
CA ARG A 156 -4.20 15.14 -11.56
C ARG A 156 -3.93 13.72 -12.07
N SER A 157 -4.67 13.33 -13.10
CA SER A 157 -4.62 11.96 -13.66
C SER A 157 -4.76 11.99 -15.18
N SER A 158 -4.06 11.07 -15.86
CA SER A 158 -4.24 10.80 -17.29
C SER A 158 -5.39 9.83 -17.57
N GLY A 159 -6.02 9.29 -16.51
CA GLY A 159 -7.22 8.45 -16.57
C GLY A 159 -7.15 7.19 -15.70
N PRO A 160 -6.02 6.45 -15.69
CA PRO A 160 -5.87 5.24 -14.88
C PRO A 160 -6.14 5.42 -13.39
N LEU A 161 -5.65 6.49 -12.75
CA LEU A 161 -5.88 6.71 -11.32
C LEU A 161 -7.38 6.86 -11.01
N ILE A 162 -8.07 7.73 -11.74
CA ILE A 162 -9.53 7.92 -11.64
C ILE A 162 -10.23 6.57 -11.80
N SER A 163 -9.95 5.85 -12.88
CA SER A 163 -10.55 4.55 -13.18
C SER A 163 -10.39 3.55 -12.03
N ARG A 164 -9.19 3.50 -11.42
CA ARG A 164 -8.89 2.60 -10.29
C ARG A 164 -9.64 2.98 -9.02
N LEU A 165 -9.75 4.28 -8.71
CA LEU A 165 -10.48 4.75 -7.54
C LEU A 165 -11.99 4.53 -7.69
N LEU A 166 -12.55 4.82 -8.86
CA LEU A 166 -13.96 4.54 -9.16
C LEU A 166 -14.27 3.04 -9.06
N GLN A 167 -13.40 2.21 -9.60
CA GLN A 167 -13.54 0.76 -9.48
C GLN A 167 -13.47 0.30 -8.02
N PHE A 168 -12.61 0.91 -7.19
CA PHE A 168 -12.54 0.56 -5.77
C PHE A 168 -13.81 0.97 -5.01
N LEU A 169 -14.37 2.15 -5.28
CA LEU A 169 -15.67 2.58 -4.73
C LEU A 169 -16.80 1.60 -5.12
N LYS A 170 -16.80 1.14 -6.38
CA LYS A 170 -17.74 0.11 -6.83
C LYS A 170 -17.58 -1.20 -6.06
N LEU A 171 -16.33 -1.64 -5.82
CA LEU A 171 -16.06 -2.84 -5.01
C LEU A 171 -16.52 -2.68 -3.56
N LEU A 172 -16.45 -1.49 -2.99
CA LEU A 172 -17.00 -1.21 -1.65
C LEU A 172 -18.52 -1.35 -1.61
N ALA A 173 -19.23 -0.84 -2.62
CA ALA A 173 -20.67 -1.01 -2.74
C ALA A 173 -21.06 -2.50 -2.90
N ILE A 174 -20.25 -3.28 -3.63
CA ILE A 174 -20.45 -4.73 -3.80
C ILE A 174 -20.24 -5.48 -2.47
N GLN A 175 -19.17 -5.16 -1.73
CA GLN A 175 -18.93 -5.74 -0.40
C GLN A 175 -20.09 -5.43 0.55
N GLU A 176 -20.55 -4.19 0.58
CA GLU A 176 -21.66 -3.75 1.41
C GLU A 176 -22.96 -4.50 1.09
N ARG A 177 -23.25 -4.70 -0.20
CA ARG A 177 -24.36 -5.55 -0.64
C ARG A 177 -24.20 -7.00 -0.18
N GLY A 178 -23.03 -7.60 -0.37
CA GLY A 178 -22.77 -8.98 0.08
C GLY A 178 -23.01 -9.16 1.59
N ILE A 179 -22.67 -8.15 2.39
CA ILE A 179 -22.92 -8.13 3.83
C ILE A 179 -24.42 -7.99 4.14
N GLN A 180 -25.15 -7.13 3.42
CA GLN A 180 -26.60 -6.98 3.55
C GLN A 180 -27.31 -8.33 3.29
N ASP A 181 -26.94 -9.01 2.21
CA ASP A 181 -27.54 -10.29 1.83
C ASP A 181 -27.23 -11.40 2.84
N ALA A 182 -26.01 -11.43 3.38
CA ALA A 182 -25.60 -12.36 4.42
C ALA A 182 -26.38 -12.14 5.74
N LEU A 183 -26.62 -10.89 6.12
CA LEU A 183 -27.42 -10.53 7.30
C LEU A 183 -28.88 -10.96 7.16
N LEU A 184 -29.48 -10.78 5.99
CA LEU A 184 -30.85 -11.24 5.70
C LEU A 184 -30.98 -12.77 5.72
N SER A 185 -29.90 -13.47 5.37
CA SER A 185 -29.85 -14.94 5.34
C SER A 185 -29.50 -15.57 6.70
N ALA A 186 -28.99 -14.80 7.65
CA ALA A 186 -28.60 -15.26 8.98
C ALA A 186 -29.85 -15.46 9.88
N SER A 187 -30.58 -16.56 9.64
CA SER A 187 -31.86 -16.85 10.27
C SER A 187 -31.78 -17.54 11.64
N THR A 188 -30.58 -17.76 12.20
CA THR A 188 -30.43 -18.53 13.45
C THR A 188 -29.71 -17.76 14.55
N ARG A 189 -30.17 -17.96 15.79
CA ARG A 189 -29.59 -17.38 17.02
C ARG A 189 -28.15 -17.82 17.31
N ARG A 190 -27.61 -18.77 16.52
CA ARG A 190 -26.25 -19.33 16.62
C ARG A 190 -25.39 -19.06 15.38
N SER A 191 -25.87 -18.26 14.43
CA SER A 191 -25.07 -17.89 13.26
C SER A 191 -23.86 -17.05 13.71
N PRO A 192 -22.64 -17.32 13.20
CA PRO A 192 -21.49 -16.47 13.42
C PRO A 192 -21.80 -15.01 13.04
N GLY A 193 -21.26 -14.06 13.81
CA GLY A 193 -21.45 -12.63 13.52
C GLY A 193 -20.90 -12.26 12.14
N VAL A 194 -21.71 -11.58 11.32
CA VAL A 194 -21.29 -11.08 10.00
C VAL A 194 -20.34 -9.90 10.21
N LEU A 195 -19.17 -9.96 9.57
CA LEU A 195 -18.19 -8.89 9.62
C LEU A 195 -18.71 -7.66 8.87
N GLN A 196 -18.38 -6.48 9.39
CA GLN A 196 -18.81 -5.23 8.79
C GLN A 196 -18.02 -4.88 7.52
N GLY A 197 -16.82 -5.41 7.28
CA GLY A 197 -16.02 -4.94 6.15
C GLY A 197 -15.69 -3.44 6.24
N LEU A 198 -15.29 -2.84 5.12
CA LEU A 198 -14.85 -1.47 5.10
C LEU A 198 -16.04 -0.51 5.25
N ARG A 199 -15.94 0.41 6.21
CA ARG A 199 -16.98 1.41 6.52
C ARG A 199 -16.48 2.84 6.47
N HIS A 200 -15.17 3.03 6.51
CA HIS A 200 -14.53 4.33 6.38
C HIS A 200 -13.41 4.28 5.35
N LEU A 201 -13.50 5.14 4.33
CA LEU A 201 -12.48 5.37 3.33
C LEU A 201 -12.10 6.85 3.38
N ARG A 202 -10.83 7.14 3.61
CA ARG A 202 -10.28 8.48 3.56
C ARG A 202 -9.28 8.59 2.41
N LEU A 203 -9.41 9.63 1.60
CA LEU A 203 -8.56 9.91 0.44
C LEU A 203 -7.77 11.19 0.72
N GLU A 204 -6.45 11.10 0.82
CA GLU A 204 -5.58 12.25 1.06
C GLU A 204 -4.80 12.62 -0.19
N PHE A 205 -5.17 13.75 -0.77
CA PHE A 205 -4.62 14.27 -1.99
C PHE A 205 -3.40 15.15 -1.74
N GLU A 206 -2.42 15.00 -2.62
CA GLU A 206 -1.32 15.95 -2.73
C GLU A 206 -1.83 17.29 -3.33
N PRO A 207 -1.10 18.39 -3.10
CA PRO A 207 -1.42 19.69 -3.68
C PRO A 207 -1.55 19.64 -5.21
N ASP A 208 -2.39 20.51 -5.77
CA ASP A 208 -2.56 20.57 -7.22
C ASP A 208 -1.30 21.14 -7.90
N SER A 209 -0.67 20.31 -8.73
CA SER A 209 0.51 20.71 -9.49
C SER A 209 0.20 21.69 -10.64
N MET A 210 -1.07 21.89 -11.01
CA MET A 210 -1.48 22.89 -12.02
C MET A 210 -1.60 24.31 -11.44
N GLU A 211 -1.85 24.44 -10.14
CA GLU A 211 -2.01 25.74 -9.46
C GLU A 211 -0.67 26.48 -9.23
N GLU A 212 0.46 25.76 -9.20
CA GLU A 212 1.80 26.37 -9.11
C GLU A 212 2.19 27.22 -10.34
N GLY A 213 1.40 27.17 -11.43
CA GLY A 213 1.62 27.95 -12.67
C GLY A 213 0.46 28.85 -13.10
N PHE A 214 -0.70 28.76 -12.47
CA PHE A 214 -1.88 29.58 -12.75
C PHE A 214 -2.55 29.93 -11.43
N SER A 215 -2.36 31.17 -10.98
CA SER A 215 -3.03 31.67 -9.79
C SER A 215 -4.52 31.90 -10.08
N THR A 216 -5.36 30.97 -9.64
CA THR A 216 -6.76 31.24 -9.28
C THR A 216 -7.08 30.45 -8.03
N SER A 217 -7.11 31.15 -6.90
CA SER A 217 -7.69 30.67 -5.65
C SER A 217 -9.21 30.66 -5.80
N GLU A 218 -9.79 29.49 -6.04
CA GLU A 218 -11.16 29.22 -5.59
C GLU A 218 -11.04 28.22 -4.45
N ASP A 219 -11.28 28.71 -3.23
CA ASP A 219 -11.31 27.89 -2.02
C ASP A 219 -12.37 26.79 -2.20
N LEU A 220 -11.89 25.57 -2.43
CA LEU A 220 -12.68 24.35 -2.39
C LEU A 220 -13.22 24.17 -0.97
N ASP A 221 -14.54 24.18 -0.80
CA ASP A 221 -15.20 23.94 0.48
C ASP A 221 -15.32 22.42 0.75
N PRO A 222 -14.47 21.83 1.63
CA PRO A 222 -14.55 20.42 1.99
C PRO A 222 -15.86 20.06 2.70
N GLU A 223 -16.58 21.02 3.29
CA GLU A 223 -17.84 20.75 4.01
C GLU A 223 -18.99 20.31 3.09
N GLU A 224 -19.00 20.76 1.83
CA GLU A 224 -20.00 20.35 0.84
C GLU A 224 -19.87 18.86 0.46
N LEU A 225 -18.65 18.31 0.57
CA LEU A 225 -18.41 16.88 0.42
C LEU A 225 -18.77 16.10 1.69
N MET A 226 -18.52 16.67 2.88
CA MET A 226 -18.69 16.03 4.18
C MET A 226 -20.17 15.84 4.60
N ASN A 227 -21.07 16.75 4.23
CA ASN A 227 -22.45 16.75 4.76
C ASN A 227 -23.45 15.81 4.06
N SER A 228 -22.96 14.74 3.40
CA SER A 228 -23.80 13.78 2.67
C SER A 228 -23.95 12.39 3.34
N GLY A 229 -23.25 12.15 4.46
CA GLY A 229 -23.49 11.00 5.34
C GLY A 229 -24.53 11.34 6.41
N GLU A 230 -25.48 10.45 6.69
CA GLU A 230 -26.35 10.59 7.86
C GLU A 230 -25.48 10.74 9.11
N LYS A 231 -25.78 11.77 9.92
CA LYS A 231 -25.14 12.09 11.20
C LYS A 231 -25.09 10.84 12.10
N VAL A 232 -23.94 10.17 12.12
CA VAL A 232 -23.61 9.18 13.13
C VAL A 232 -22.18 9.48 13.62
N PHE A 233 -22.15 10.40 14.59
CA PHE A 233 -21.09 10.76 15.53
C PHE A 233 -19.81 11.43 15.01
N SER A 234 -19.71 12.73 15.34
CA SER A 234 -18.49 13.52 15.45
C SER A 234 -17.97 13.43 16.89
N PHE A 235 -16.65 13.37 17.09
CA PHE A 235 -16.03 13.53 18.41
C PHE A 235 -14.76 14.36 18.24
N PHE A 236 -14.93 15.68 18.32
CA PHE A 236 -14.32 16.59 19.30
C PHE A 236 -14.49 18.02 18.79
N GLU A 237 -15.24 18.83 19.55
CA GLU A 237 -15.38 20.26 19.36
C GLU A 237 -14.96 20.95 20.67
N ASP A 238 -14.13 21.97 20.50
CA ASP A 238 -13.83 23.10 21.40
C ASP A 238 -13.14 22.86 22.75
N GLU A 239 -11.88 23.31 22.85
CA GLU A 239 -11.43 24.06 24.03
C GLU A 239 -10.33 25.07 23.67
N ARG A 240 -10.52 26.28 24.20
CA ARG A 240 -9.93 27.55 23.76
C ARG A 240 -8.47 27.71 24.18
N MET A 241 -7.71 28.39 23.33
CA MET A 241 -6.40 28.96 23.62
C MET A 241 -6.47 29.93 24.81
N GLU A 242 -5.66 29.68 25.84
CA GLU A 242 -5.08 30.75 26.64
C GLU A 242 -3.55 30.59 26.73
N SER A 243 -2.90 31.71 26.40
CA SER A 243 -1.47 32.02 26.51
C SER A 243 -0.86 31.57 27.85
N TRP A 244 0.43 31.24 27.88
CA TRP A 244 1.44 31.81 28.81
C TRP A 244 2.86 31.27 28.53
N SER A 245 3.83 31.99 29.08
CA SER A 245 5.19 32.17 28.58
C SER A 245 6.23 31.14 29.03
N ARG A 246 7.11 30.79 28.07
CA ARG A 246 8.56 30.46 28.13
C ARG A 246 9.16 29.89 29.44
N SER A 247 9.93 28.81 29.29
CA SER A 247 11.39 28.81 29.56
C SER A 247 12.09 27.56 28.99
N ARG A 248 13.35 27.77 28.56
CA ARG A 248 14.24 26.84 27.86
C ARG A 248 14.85 25.79 28.79
N ALA A 249 15.10 24.59 28.27
CA ALA A 249 16.34 23.86 28.51
C ALA A 249 16.65 22.91 27.33
N ARG A 250 17.86 23.05 26.77
CA ARG A 250 18.42 22.21 25.71
C ARG A 250 19.00 20.94 26.33
N HIS A 251 18.80 19.78 25.71
CA HIS A 251 19.77 18.70 25.78
C HIS A 251 19.84 17.95 24.44
N MET A 252 20.99 18.11 23.78
CA MET A 252 21.45 17.25 22.70
C MET A 252 22.00 15.96 23.29
N LEU A 253 21.66 14.82 22.70
CA LEU A 253 22.48 13.62 22.79
C LEU A 253 22.65 13.01 21.40
N HIS A 254 23.91 13.04 20.97
CA HIS A 254 24.47 12.23 19.90
C HIS A 254 24.33 10.74 20.25
N SER A 255 23.86 9.92 19.32
CA SER A 255 24.09 8.47 19.39
C SER A 255 24.74 7.96 18.11
N LYS A 256 25.90 7.33 18.31
CA LYS A 256 26.76 6.74 17.29
C LYS A 256 26.08 5.52 16.67
N ARG A 257 26.09 5.47 15.34
CA ARG A 257 25.72 4.29 14.53
C ARG A 257 26.67 3.14 14.81
N VAL A 258 26.11 1.95 15.04
CA VAL A 258 26.78 0.67 14.79
C VAL A 258 26.10 0.06 13.57
N ALA A 259 26.82 0.03 12.45
CA ALA A 259 26.40 -0.66 11.23
C ALA A 259 26.95 -2.09 11.30
N VAL A 260 26.06 -3.08 11.38
CA VAL A 260 26.42 -4.48 11.14
C VAL A 260 26.17 -4.73 9.65
N HIS A 261 27.24 -4.64 8.86
CA HIS A 261 27.26 -5.12 7.49
C HIS A 261 27.69 -6.59 7.53
N SER A 262 26.82 -7.50 7.13
CA SER A 262 27.24 -8.84 6.69
C SER A 262 27.61 -8.74 5.22
N PRO A 263 28.87 -9.01 4.82
CA PRO A 263 29.21 -9.19 3.42
C PRO A 263 28.87 -10.63 3.03
N ALA A 264 28.05 -10.81 2.00
CA ALA A 264 27.96 -12.11 1.33
C ALA A 264 29.27 -12.34 0.58
N ALA A 265 30.01 -13.38 0.98
CA ALA A 265 31.21 -13.83 0.29
C ALA A 265 30.81 -14.48 -1.04
N VAL A 266 31.34 -13.95 -2.14
CA VAL A 266 31.18 -14.50 -3.49
C VAL A 266 32.40 -15.37 -3.75
N ASP A 267 32.25 -16.69 -3.73
CA ASP A 267 33.31 -17.60 -4.16
C ASP A 267 33.11 -17.94 -5.64
N ASN A 268 34.07 -17.48 -6.45
CA ASN A 268 34.19 -17.83 -7.86
C ASN A 268 34.99 -19.14 -7.93
N GLN A 269 34.33 -20.27 -8.22
CA GLN A 269 34.82 -21.31 -9.13
C GLN A 269 33.90 -22.54 -9.12
N ALA A 270 33.31 -22.84 -10.28
CA ALA A 270 33.04 -24.22 -10.69
C ALA A 270 33.17 -24.30 -12.21
N SER A 271 34.23 -24.99 -12.65
CA SER A 271 34.40 -25.50 -14.01
C SER A 271 33.38 -26.61 -14.27
N GLY A 272 32.74 -26.59 -15.44
CA GLY A 272 31.92 -27.69 -15.92
C GLY A 272 30.94 -27.21 -17.00
N SER A 273 31.05 -27.77 -18.18
CA SER A 273 30.28 -27.43 -19.38
C SER A 273 28.78 -27.72 -19.23
N ASP A 274 27.99 -26.67 -19.01
CA ASP A 274 26.60 -26.57 -19.47
C ASP A 274 26.28 -25.09 -19.73
N ARG A 275 26.91 -24.57 -20.79
CA ARG A 275 26.65 -23.22 -21.30
C ARG A 275 25.42 -23.31 -22.19
N ASP A 276 24.28 -22.88 -21.68
CA ASP A 276 23.54 -21.74 -22.24
C ASP A 276 22.31 -21.39 -21.37
N ASN A 277 22.46 -20.32 -20.58
CA ASN A 277 21.38 -19.51 -20.02
C ASN A 277 20.47 -20.17 -18.94
N PRO A 278 20.97 -20.48 -17.73
CA PRO A 278 20.18 -21.19 -16.73
C PRO A 278 18.99 -20.34 -16.23
N GLU A 279 17.78 -20.89 -16.29
CA GLU A 279 16.56 -20.28 -15.72
C GLU A 279 16.61 -20.14 -14.21
N PHE A 280 17.54 -20.83 -13.55
CA PHE A 280 17.75 -20.80 -12.12
C PHE A 280 19.22 -20.50 -11.81
N VAL A 281 19.45 -19.70 -10.78
CA VAL A 281 20.78 -19.38 -10.25
C VAL A 281 20.87 -19.98 -8.85
N THR A 282 21.95 -20.70 -8.57
CA THR A 282 22.27 -21.15 -7.22
C THR A 282 22.58 -19.93 -6.35
N TYR A 283 21.86 -19.81 -5.23
CA TYR A 283 22.07 -18.79 -4.23
C TYR A 283 22.55 -19.43 -2.94
N ASP A 284 23.75 -19.05 -2.53
CA ASP A 284 24.37 -19.50 -1.30
C ASP A 284 24.12 -18.48 -0.20
N ALA A 285 23.70 -18.96 0.97
CA ALA A 285 23.50 -18.13 2.14
C ALA A 285 23.83 -18.88 3.42
N ASP A 286 24.05 -18.09 4.47
CA ASP A 286 24.30 -18.60 5.81
C ASP A 286 23.08 -18.29 6.69
N TRP A 287 22.52 -19.32 7.33
CA TRP A 287 21.42 -19.18 8.30
C TRP A 287 21.82 -19.83 9.61
N SER A 288 21.82 -19.05 10.70
CA SER A 288 22.22 -19.52 12.04
C SER A 288 23.62 -20.16 12.11
N GLY A 289 24.52 -19.81 11.18
CA GLY A 289 25.86 -20.39 11.07
C GLY A 289 25.98 -21.57 10.11
N ASP A 290 24.86 -22.11 9.62
CA ASP A 290 24.84 -23.19 8.63
C ASP A 290 24.74 -22.61 7.22
N ARG A 291 25.66 -23.02 6.34
CA ARG A 291 25.64 -22.64 4.93
C ARG A 291 24.64 -23.52 4.19
N PHE A 292 23.83 -22.91 3.35
CA PHE A 292 22.88 -23.61 2.50
C PHE A 292 22.85 -22.99 1.10
N SER A 293 22.48 -23.82 0.12
CA SER A 293 22.35 -23.42 -1.27
C SER A 293 20.94 -23.70 -1.74
N ILE A 294 20.29 -22.72 -2.37
CA ILE A 294 18.94 -22.88 -2.94
C ILE A 294 18.91 -22.43 -4.41
N PRO A 295 18.13 -23.12 -5.27
CA PRO A 295 17.87 -22.64 -6.61
C PRO A 295 16.88 -21.47 -6.57
N VAL A 296 17.26 -20.35 -7.18
CA VAL A 296 16.43 -19.14 -7.29
C VAL A 296 16.14 -18.86 -8.75
N TRP A 297 14.87 -18.72 -9.12
CA TRP A 297 14.48 -18.49 -10.49
C TRP A 297 14.93 -17.11 -10.98
N ALA A 298 15.67 -17.10 -12.08
CA ALA A 298 16.32 -15.93 -12.66
C ALA A 298 15.51 -15.27 -13.79
N GLY A 299 14.29 -15.76 -14.07
CA GLY A 299 13.41 -15.22 -15.11
C GLY A 299 13.26 -16.17 -16.30
N PRO A 300 12.29 -15.92 -17.20
CA PRO A 300 12.01 -16.81 -18.32
C PRO A 300 13.13 -16.74 -19.37
N SER A 301 13.47 -17.86 -20.00
CA SER A 301 14.38 -17.86 -21.17
C SER A 301 13.65 -17.54 -22.49
N ASP A 302 12.32 -17.48 -22.44
CA ASP A 302 11.44 -17.26 -23.59
C ASP A 302 11.60 -15.83 -24.17
N PRO A 303 11.94 -15.70 -25.46
CA PRO A 303 12.02 -14.40 -26.13
C PRO A 303 10.66 -13.69 -26.25
N ASP A 304 9.53 -14.38 -26.15
CA ASP A 304 8.19 -13.80 -26.22
C ASP A 304 7.65 -13.35 -24.84
N ALA A 305 8.45 -13.53 -23.77
CA ALA A 305 8.08 -13.10 -22.43
C ALA A 305 7.78 -11.58 -22.34
N PRO A 306 6.91 -11.15 -21.41
CA PRO A 306 6.69 -9.74 -21.16
C PRO A 306 7.99 -8.97 -20.87
N GLU A 307 8.10 -7.75 -21.40
CA GLU A 307 9.31 -6.90 -21.25
C GLU A 307 9.78 -6.74 -19.79
N VAL A 308 8.85 -6.67 -18.84
CA VAL A 308 9.18 -6.57 -17.41
C VAL A 308 9.89 -7.82 -16.88
N LEU A 309 9.56 -9.01 -17.39
CA LEU A 309 10.22 -10.27 -17.01
C LEU A 309 11.58 -10.43 -17.68
N LYS A 310 11.72 -9.93 -18.91
CA LYS A 310 13.02 -9.82 -19.59
C LYS A 310 13.97 -8.91 -18.82
N ASP A 311 13.46 -7.77 -18.34
CA ASP A 311 14.25 -6.86 -17.51
C ASP A 311 14.59 -7.44 -16.14
N TYR A 312 13.67 -8.17 -15.51
CA TYR A 312 13.99 -8.95 -14.30
C TYR A 312 15.17 -9.89 -14.56
N ARG A 313 15.12 -10.66 -15.66
CA ARG A 313 16.21 -11.57 -16.02
C ARG A 313 17.53 -10.85 -16.24
N ARG A 314 17.52 -9.75 -16.98
CA ARG A 314 18.68 -8.89 -17.22
C ARG A 314 19.28 -8.38 -15.90
N LEU A 315 18.44 -7.95 -14.97
CA LEU A 315 18.87 -7.47 -13.66
C LEU A 315 19.56 -8.57 -12.84
N VAL A 316 19.05 -9.80 -12.88
CA VAL A 316 19.60 -10.94 -12.13
C VAL A 316 20.90 -11.47 -12.74
N LEU A 317 20.92 -11.66 -14.07
CA LEU A 317 22.02 -12.33 -14.77
C LEU A 317 23.16 -11.37 -15.13
N GLU A 318 22.85 -10.20 -15.70
CA GLU A 318 23.86 -9.27 -16.23
C GLU A 318 24.27 -8.20 -15.21
N ARG A 319 23.33 -7.74 -14.38
CA ARG A 319 23.56 -6.66 -13.41
C ARG A 319 23.81 -7.18 -11.98
N HIS A 320 23.71 -8.49 -11.77
CA HIS A 320 23.88 -9.17 -10.48
C HIS A 320 23.05 -8.57 -9.33
N VAL A 321 21.82 -8.12 -9.62
CA VAL A 321 20.86 -7.70 -8.58
C VAL A 321 20.23 -8.96 -7.99
N ARG A 322 20.81 -9.48 -6.91
CA ARG A 322 20.45 -10.78 -6.31
C ARG A 322 20.00 -10.67 -4.85
N ASP A 323 19.53 -9.51 -4.46
CA ASP A 323 19.06 -9.23 -3.10
C ASP A 323 17.60 -9.65 -2.87
N GLY A 324 17.25 -9.88 -1.60
CA GLY A 324 15.88 -10.13 -1.17
C GLY A 324 15.33 -11.45 -1.70
N VAL A 325 16.08 -12.54 -1.51
CA VAL A 325 15.60 -13.89 -1.87
C VAL A 325 14.40 -14.27 -1.00
N GLY A 326 13.34 -14.73 -1.65
CA GLY A 326 12.12 -15.14 -0.97
C GLY A 326 11.17 -15.90 -1.91
N PRO A 327 10.13 -16.56 -1.35
CA PRO A 327 9.17 -17.31 -2.16
C PRO A 327 8.38 -16.37 -3.07
N ALA A 328 8.11 -16.82 -4.29
CA ALA A 328 7.26 -16.08 -5.23
C ALA A 328 5.88 -15.81 -4.61
N SER A 329 5.47 -14.53 -4.58
CA SER A 329 4.16 -14.14 -4.05
C SER A 329 3.03 -14.50 -5.04
N PRO A 330 1.76 -14.57 -4.60
CA PRO A 330 0.63 -14.86 -5.49
C PRO A 330 0.57 -13.94 -6.72
N ALA A 331 0.83 -12.65 -6.54
CA ALA A 331 0.85 -11.69 -7.66
C ALA A 331 1.97 -12.00 -8.66
N GLN A 332 3.14 -12.43 -8.18
CA GLN A 332 4.28 -12.75 -9.04
C GLN A 332 4.07 -14.08 -9.77
N ILE A 333 3.41 -15.05 -9.14
CA ILE A 333 2.99 -16.30 -9.80
C ILE A 333 2.00 -16.00 -10.92
N LEU A 334 0.99 -15.15 -10.66
CA LEU A 334 0.04 -14.70 -11.69
C LEU A 334 0.73 -13.95 -12.85
N ALA A 335 1.84 -13.27 -12.57
CA ALA A 335 2.66 -12.58 -13.57
C ALA A 335 3.56 -13.53 -14.38
N GLY A 336 3.63 -14.82 -14.04
CA GLY A 336 4.41 -15.83 -14.77
C GLY A 336 5.62 -16.40 -14.01
N ALA A 337 5.82 -16.05 -12.74
CA ALA A 337 6.83 -16.73 -11.93
C ALA A 337 6.41 -18.19 -11.62
N PRO A 338 7.34 -19.17 -11.64
CA PRO A 338 7.00 -20.55 -11.32
C PRO A 338 6.44 -20.68 -9.89
N SER A 339 5.37 -21.46 -9.75
CA SER A 339 4.81 -21.77 -8.43
C SER A 339 5.84 -22.51 -7.56
N ARG A 340 5.84 -22.28 -6.25
CA ARG A 340 6.77 -22.92 -5.28
C ARG A 340 8.26 -22.66 -5.55
N SER A 341 8.58 -21.57 -6.26
CA SER A 341 9.97 -21.14 -6.49
C SER A 341 10.37 -19.98 -5.58
N PHE A 342 11.68 -19.80 -5.41
CA PHE A 342 12.27 -18.58 -4.86
C PHE A 342 12.63 -17.63 -6.00
N ILE A 343 12.56 -16.33 -5.72
CA ILE A 343 12.92 -15.26 -6.65
C ILE A 343 13.75 -14.18 -5.94
N PHE A 344 14.37 -13.30 -6.73
CA PHE A 344 15.04 -12.10 -6.23
C PHE A 344 14.06 -10.92 -6.19
N HIS A 345 13.43 -10.68 -5.03
CA HIS A 345 12.38 -9.66 -4.92
C HIS A 345 12.87 -8.25 -5.29
N VAL A 346 14.13 -7.91 -4.99
CA VAL A 346 14.68 -6.59 -5.33
C VAL A 346 14.80 -6.41 -6.84
N ALA A 347 15.30 -7.40 -7.57
CA ALA A 347 15.36 -7.34 -9.03
C ALA A 347 13.96 -7.29 -9.65
N TRP A 348 13.02 -8.06 -9.12
CA TRP A 348 11.64 -8.08 -9.61
C TRP A 348 10.97 -6.70 -9.48
N SER A 349 11.06 -6.11 -8.29
CA SER A 349 10.53 -4.75 -8.07
C SER A 349 11.29 -3.70 -8.86
N ALA A 350 12.60 -3.86 -9.09
CA ALA A 350 13.38 -2.92 -9.88
C ALA A 350 13.01 -2.94 -11.37
N ALA A 351 12.54 -4.07 -11.89
CA ALA A 351 12.18 -4.23 -13.30
C ALA A 351 10.96 -3.39 -13.75
N VAL A 352 10.14 -2.90 -12.81
CA VAL A 352 8.99 -2.05 -13.13
C VAL A 352 9.38 -0.65 -13.57
N MET A 353 10.61 -0.20 -13.26
CA MET A 353 11.13 1.08 -13.72
C MET A 353 11.68 0.94 -15.15
N PRO A 354 11.18 1.70 -16.13
CA PRO A 354 11.80 1.79 -17.45
C PRO A 354 13.26 2.30 -17.36
N SER A 355 14.15 1.79 -18.22
CA SER A 355 15.52 2.28 -18.32
C SER A 355 15.62 3.73 -18.82
N ASP A 356 14.64 4.16 -19.60
CA ASP A 356 14.52 5.51 -20.14
C ASP A 356 13.09 6.05 -19.93
N LEU A 357 13.00 7.31 -19.53
CA LEU A 357 11.74 8.01 -19.27
C LEU A 357 11.73 9.30 -20.10
N ARG A 358 10.93 9.28 -21.18
CA ARG A 358 10.80 10.43 -22.07
C ARG A 358 9.91 11.50 -21.42
N PRO A 359 10.36 12.76 -21.32
CA PRO A 359 9.51 13.83 -20.80
C PRO A 359 8.25 14.00 -21.66
N PRO A 360 7.06 14.15 -21.04
CA PRO A 360 5.81 14.38 -21.76
C PRO A 360 5.76 15.78 -22.39
N THR A 361 4.95 15.91 -23.43
CA THR A 361 4.68 17.18 -24.09
C THR A 361 3.72 18.05 -23.28
N ARG A 362 3.74 19.37 -23.51
CA ARG A 362 2.84 20.31 -22.83
C ARG A 362 1.36 20.00 -23.08
N GLY A 363 1.01 19.53 -24.28
CA GLY A 363 -0.36 19.18 -24.64
C GLY A 363 -0.88 17.95 -23.87
N GLU A 364 -0.04 16.92 -23.71
CA GLU A 364 -0.37 15.74 -22.90
C GLU A 364 -0.60 16.10 -21.43
N LEU A 365 0.23 16.98 -20.88
CA LEU A 365 0.08 17.45 -19.50
C LEU A 365 -1.18 18.30 -19.31
N ALA A 366 -1.50 19.17 -20.26
CA ALA A 366 -2.71 19.99 -20.22
C ALA A 366 -4.01 19.18 -20.32
N GLY A 367 -3.94 17.96 -20.89
CA GLY A 367 -5.07 17.04 -20.99
C GLY A 367 -5.35 16.21 -19.73
N MET A 368 -4.59 16.38 -18.65
CA MET A 368 -4.81 15.63 -17.40
C MET A 368 -6.04 16.15 -16.65
N SER A 369 -6.93 15.23 -16.28
CA SER A 369 -8.16 15.54 -15.56
C SER A 369 -7.92 15.75 -14.07
N ASP A 370 -8.81 16.52 -13.47
CA ASP A 370 -8.94 16.67 -12.02
C ASP A 370 -9.58 15.42 -11.40
N VAL A 371 -8.89 14.80 -10.43
CA VAL A 371 -9.36 13.54 -9.84
C VAL A 371 -10.55 13.74 -8.88
N LEU A 372 -10.61 14.85 -8.14
CA LEU A 372 -11.71 15.12 -7.22
C LEU A 372 -12.99 15.49 -7.96
N ASP A 373 -12.90 16.23 -9.07
CA ASP A 373 -14.09 16.58 -9.87
C ASP A 373 -14.77 15.31 -10.41
N GLU A 374 -13.97 14.36 -10.89
CA GLU A 374 -14.46 13.06 -11.36
C GLU A 374 -15.04 12.22 -10.21
N LEU A 375 -14.40 12.21 -9.04
CA LEU A 375 -14.93 11.54 -7.85
C LEU A 375 -16.22 12.18 -7.34
N LYS A 376 -16.31 13.52 -7.34
CA LYS A 376 -17.51 14.29 -6.95
C LYS A 376 -18.66 13.97 -7.89
N THR A 377 -18.40 14.02 -9.20
CA THR A 377 -19.38 13.67 -10.24
C THR A 377 -19.89 12.25 -10.07
N TYR A 378 -18.98 11.27 -9.90
CA TYR A 378 -19.36 9.88 -9.67
C TYR A 378 -20.20 9.71 -8.38
N ARG A 379 -19.78 10.36 -7.29
CA ARG A 379 -20.45 10.27 -5.98
C ARG A 379 -21.86 10.85 -6.03
N LEU A 380 -22.04 12.02 -6.65
CA LEU A 380 -23.34 12.69 -6.80
C LEU A 380 -24.30 11.86 -7.66
N ASN A 381 -23.84 11.35 -8.80
CA ASN A 381 -24.64 10.50 -9.68
C ASN A 381 -25.07 9.20 -8.97
N GLY A 382 -24.13 8.53 -8.29
CA GLY A 382 -24.43 7.35 -7.49
C GLY A 382 -25.46 7.63 -6.39
N ARG A 383 -25.35 8.78 -5.70
CA ARG A 383 -26.30 9.20 -4.65
C ARG A 383 -27.69 9.45 -5.21
N ALA A 384 -27.80 10.17 -6.33
CA ALA A 384 -29.08 10.44 -6.97
C ALA A 384 -29.80 9.14 -7.34
N ASN A 385 -29.07 8.19 -7.94
CA ASN A 385 -29.61 6.87 -8.27
C ASN A 385 -30.03 6.09 -7.02
N TYR A 386 -29.20 6.11 -5.96
CA TYR A 386 -29.55 5.47 -4.69
C TYR A 386 -30.82 6.04 -4.07
N MET A 387 -30.98 7.37 -4.04
CA MET A 387 -32.17 8.02 -3.49
C MET A 387 -33.42 7.65 -4.29
N HIS A 388 -33.34 7.66 -5.63
CA HIS A 388 -34.43 7.23 -6.49
C HIS A 388 -34.87 5.79 -6.19
N HIS A 389 -33.92 4.86 -6.05
CA HIS A 389 -34.23 3.46 -5.70
C HIS A 389 -34.72 3.31 -4.25
N LYS A 390 -34.26 4.15 -3.32
CA LYS A 390 -34.73 4.18 -1.93
C LYS A 390 -36.19 4.61 -1.85
N GLU A 391 -36.60 5.64 -2.59
CA GLU A 391 -38.00 6.09 -2.69
C GLU A 391 -38.91 5.01 -3.27
N LEU A 392 -38.50 4.37 -4.39
CA LEU A 392 -39.26 3.28 -5.00
C LEU A 392 -39.42 2.08 -4.05
N ALA A 393 -38.35 1.72 -3.32
CA ALA A 393 -38.42 0.64 -2.34
C ALA A 393 -39.36 0.97 -1.17
N GLN A 394 -39.32 2.21 -0.68
CA GLN A 394 -40.23 2.69 0.37
C GLN A 394 -41.69 2.66 -0.08
N MET A 395 -42.00 3.11 -1.30
CA MET A 395 -43.35 3.02 -1.86
C MET A 395 -43.84 1.56 -1.97
N ALA A 396 -42.93 0.62 -2.19
CA ALA A 396 -43.22 -0.82 -2.24
C ALA A 396 -43.18 -1.52 -0.86
N GLY A 397 -42.94 -0.79 0.24
CA GLY A 397 -42.83 -1.36 1.59
C GLY A 397 -41.61 -2.28 1.79
N ARG A 398 -40.53 -2.06 1.03
CA ARG A 398 -39.30 -2.88 1.04
C ARG A 398 -38.08 -2.05 1.41
N HIS A 399 -37.02 -2.71 1.87
CA HIS A 399 -35.70 -2.08 2.02
C HIS A 399 -35.01 -1.94 0.66
N VAL A 400 -34.27 -0.85 0.48
CA VAL A 400 -33.43 -0.65 -0.71
C VAL A 400 -32.35 -1.72 -0.75
N SER A 401 -32.23 -2.35 -1.91
CA SER A 401 -31.15 -3.28 -2.19
C SER A 401 -29.90 -2.49 -2.55
N LEU A 402 -28.80 -2.71 -1.82
CA LEU A 402 -27.53 -2.04 -2.08
C LEU A 402 -26.82 -2.67 -3.30
N GLY A 403 -25.82 -2.00 -3.86
CA GLY A 403 -25.00 -2.54 -4.94
C GLY A 403 -25.54 -2.30 -6.34
N GLU A 404 -25.75 -3.36 -7.13
CA GLU A 404 -26.11 -3.25 -8.55
C GLU A 404 -27.40 -2.43 -8.74
N THR A 405 -27.43 -1.60 -9.79
CA THR A 405 -28.32 -0.47 -10.14
C THR A 405 -27.80 0.92 -9.81
N HIS A 406 -27.17 1.14 -8.64
CA HIS A 406 -26.66 2.48 -8.27
C HIS A 406 -25.18 2.52 -7.88
N PHE A 407 -24.59 1.40 -7.42
CA PHE A 407 -23.20 1.28 -6.95
C PHE A 407 -22.77 2.35 -5.93
N PHE A 408 -23.74 2.93 -5.23
CA PHE A 408 -23.50 3.89 -4.16
C PHE A 408 -23.17 3.13 -2.87
N TRP A 409 -21.93 3.28 -2.42
CA TRP A 409 -21.47 2.78 -1.13
C TRP A 409 -21.91 3.72 0.01
N THR A 410 -22.58 3.21 1.03
CA THR A 410 -23.17 4.05 2.10
C THR A 410 -22.21 4.40 3.24
N GLY A 411 -21.00 3.82 3.23
CA GLY A 411 -19.96 4.15 4.20
C GLY A 411 -19.45 5.60 4.14
N ARG A 412 -18.64 5.96 5.13
CA ARG A 412 -18.04 7.29 5.27
C ARG A 412 -16.90 7.44 4.26
N LEU A 413 -17.04 8.40 3.35
CA LEU A 413 -15.99 8.82 2.41
C LEU A 413 -15.48 10.19 2.83
N GLU A 414 -14.22 10.27 3.25
CA GLU A 414 -13.52 11.52 3.56
C GLU A 414 -12.53 11.87 2.45
N VAL A 415 -12.38 13.16 2.18
CA VAL A 415 -11.31 13.69 1.34
C VAL A 415 -10.58 14.76 2.12
N SER A 416 -9.26 14.75 2.04
CA SER A 416 -8.40 15.81 2.55
C SER A 416 -7.47 16.28 1.43
N THR A 417 -7.38 17.59 1.26
CA THR A 417 -6.44 18.28 0.37
C THR A 417 -5.37 19.04 1.17
N GLU A 418 -5.44 18.98 2.50
CA GLU A 418 -4.46 19.62 3.37
C GLU A 418 -3.12 18.93 3.20
N ALA A 419 -2.07 19.73 3.00
CA ALA A 419 -0.71 19.21 3.00
C ALA A 419 -0.50 18.46 4.32
N THR A 420 -0.09 17.19 4.24
CA THR A 420 0.19 16.38 5.43
C THR A 420 1.43 16.96 6.11
N LEU A 421 1.24 18.00 6.92
CA LEU A 421 2.30 18.60 7.70
C LEU A 421 2.94 17.48 8.51
N PRO A 422 4.28 17.34 8.51
CA PRO A 422 4.92 16.38 9.39
C PRO A 422 4.47 16.74 10.80
N LEU A 423 3.72 15.83 11.44
CA LEU A 423 3.27 15.98 12.82
C LEU A 423 4.49 16.31 13.68
N ALA A 424 4.69 17.61 13.94
CA ALA A 424 5.63 18.07 14.93
C ALA A 424 5.15 17.47 16.25
N GLN A 425 6.02 16.65 16.81
CA GLN A 425 5.84 15.84 18.02
C GLN A 425 4.90 16.47 19.05
N SER A 426 3.69 15.92 19.16
CA SER A 426 2.89 16.02 20.38
C SER A 426 3.48 15.05 21.40
N SER A 427 4.46 15.52 22.18
CA SER A 427 5.02 14.79 23.31
C SER A 427 4.21 15.12 24.57
N GLN A 428 2.95 14.70 24.66
CA GLN A 428 2.17 14.83 25.91
C GLN A 428 0.94 13.91 25.89
N TYR A 429 1.17 12.61 25.86
CA TYR A 429 0.14 11.61 26.20
C TYR A 429 0.76 10.47 27.01
N TRP A 430 1.45 10.80 28.11
CA TRP A 430 1.69 9.87 29.21
C TRP A 430 1.88 10.67 30.50
N ARG A 431 0.78 10.98 31.17
CA ARG A 431 0.64 10.89 32.62
C ARG A 431 -0.76 10.42 32.95
#